data_AF-F8LBH8-F1
#
_entry.id   AF-F8LBH8-F1
#
_cell.length_a   1.000
_cell.length_b   1.000
_cell.length_c   1.000
_cell.angle_alpha   90.00
_cell.angle_beta   90.00
_cell.angle_gamma   90.00
#
_symmetry.space_group_name_H-M   'P 1'
#
loop_
_entity.id
_entity.type
_entity.pdbx_description
1 polymer ?
#
loop_
_entity_poly.entity_id
_entity_poly.type
_entity_poly.pdbx_seq_one_letter_code
_entity_poly.pdbx_strand_id
1 'polypeptide(L)'
;MDSKNWKPKKVISVKFYRAENGNEPVRRWLKSLENDKKRAIGEDIKTVEFGWPIGMPLVRHMEHKIWEIRSNFPDGIARVFFTVHEQNLILLHGFIKKTQKTPAKELEIARRRMKDLEV
;
A
#
# COMPACT_ATOMS: atom_id res chain seq x y z
N MET A 1 24.86 0.47 27.23
CA MET A 1 23.96 0.54 26.07
C MET A 1 22.73 -0.28 26.42
N ASP A 2 21.66 0.41 26.82
CA ASP A 2 20.46 -0.25 27.36
C ASP A 2 19.59 -0.80 26.23
N SER A 3 19.66 -2.12 26.06
CA SER A 3 18.88 -2.92 25.11
C SER A 3 17.37 -2.94 25.38
N LYS A 4 16.86 -2.14 26.32
CA LYS A 4 15.45 -2.13 26.76
C LYS A 4 14.54 -1.13 26.05
N ASN A 5 15.04 -0.23 25.19
CA ASN A 5 14.21 0.84 24.59
C ASN A 5 14.40 1.09 23.09
N TRP A 6 14.93 0.12 22.34
CA TRP A 6 15.02 0.25 20.88
C TRP A 6 13.64 0.09 20.24
N LYS A 7 13.09 1.19 19.72
CA LYS A 7 11.99 1.14 18.76
C LYS A 7 12.54 1.50 17.38
N PRO A 8 12.30 0.68 16.35
CA PRO A 8 12.69 1.06 15.01
C PRO A 8 12.00 2.39 14.66
N LYS A 9 12.74 3.32 14.05
CA LYS A 9 12.21 4.60 13.60
C LYS A 9 11.61 4.42 12.21
N LYS A 10 10.36 4.85 12.02
CA LYS A 10 9.70 4.87 10.71
C LYS A 10 10.41 5.87 9.80
N VAL A 11 10.65 5.49 8.55
CA VAL A 11 11.25 6.39 7.54
C VAL A 11 10.18 7.27 6.91
N ILE A 12 9.00 6.71 6.66
CA ILE A 12 7.82 7.42 6.17
C ILE A 12 6.59 7.01 6.99
N SER A 13 5.59 7.88 7.15
CA SER A 13 4.33 7.50 7.80
C SER A 13 3.35 6.92 6.78
N VAL A 14 2.77 5.74 7.06
CA VAL A 14 1.72 5.18 6.21
C VAL A 14 0.34 5.64 6.68
N LYS A 15 -0.49 6.10 5.73
CA LYS A 15 -1.89 6.48 5.94
C LYS A 15 -2.80 5.79 4.94
N PHE A 16 -4.08 5.66 5.29
CA PHE A 16 -5.11 5.23 4.35
C PHE A 16 -5.66 6.46 3.63
N TYR A 17 -5.85 6.38 2.32
CA TYR A 17 -6.73 7.32 1.64
C TYR A 17 -8.12 7.26 2.27
N ARG A 18 -8.69 8.43 2.53
CA ARG A 18 -10.04 8.62 3.05
C ARG A 18 -10.82 9.46 2.04
N ALA A 19 -11.89 8.88 1.50
CA ALA A 19 -12.81 9.60 0.63
C ALA A 19 -13.61 10.66 1.42
N GLU A 20 -14.22 11.62 0.72
CA GLU A 20 -15.04 12.68 1.32
C GLU A 20 -16.14 12.14 2.25
N ASN A 21 -16.75 11.00 1.89
CA ASN A 21 -17.75 10.32 2.71
C ASN A 21 -17.17 9.53 3.91
N GLY A 22 -15.89 9.72 4.23
CA GLY A 22 -15.20 9.06 5.35
C GLY A 22 -14.73 7.63 5.08
N ASN A 23 -15.04 7.05 3.91
CA ASN A 23 -14.63 5.69 3.61
C ASN A 23 -13.11 5.58 3.41
N GLU A 24 -12.52 4.53 3.99
CA GLU A 24 -11.10 4.16 3.81
C GLU A 24 -11.01 2.83 3.05
N PRO A 25 -10.99 2.83 1.70
CA PRO A 25 -11.20 1.63 0.89
C PRO A 25 -10.18 0.53 1.16
N VAL A 26 -8.89 0.88 1.30
CA VAL A 26 -7.83 -0.10 1.57
C VAL A 26 -7.98 -0.68 2.97
N ARG A 27 -8.33 0.13 3.98
CA ARG A 27 -8.58 -0.39 5.34
C ARG A 27 -9.75 -1.37 5.34
N ARG A 28 -10.85 -1.03 4.67
CA ARG A 28 -12.03 -1.90 4.56
C ARG A 28 -11.69 -3.21 3.87
N TRP A 29 -10.97 -3.14 2.76
CA TRP A 29 -10.51 -4.32 2.02
C TRP A 29 -9.58 -5.20 2.85
N LEU A 30 -8.56 -4.64 3.52
CA LEU A 30 -7.69 -5.43 4.41
C LEU A 30 -8.47 -6.13 5.53
N LYS A 31 -9.53 -5.50 6.06
CA LYS A 31 -10.39 -6.10 7.09
C LYS A 31 -11.27 -7.24 6.56
N SER A 32 -11.52 -7.32 5.25
CA SER A 32 -12.31 -8.40 4.65
C SER A 32 -11.46 -9.61 4.22
N LEU A 33 -10.13 -9.53 4.33
CA LEU A 33 -9.24 -10.63 3.95
C LEU A 33 -9.08 -11.64 5.09
N GLU A 34 -8.74 -12.87 4.71
CA GLU A 34 -8.24 -13.90 5.64
C GLU A 34 -7.00 -13.39 6.38
N ASN A 35 -6.84 -13.85 7.63
CA ASN A 35 -5.80 -13.35 8.54
C ASN A 35 -4.39 -13.47 7.96
N ASP A 36 -4.07 -14.57 7.28
CA ASP A 36 -2.73 -14.80 6.72
C ASP A 36 -2.40 -13.82 5.59
N LYS A 37 -3.36 -13.58 4.68
CA LYS A 37 -3.21 -12.59 3.59
C LYS A 37 -3.10 -11.19 4.15
N LYS A 38 -3.98 -10.83 5.09
CA LYS A 38 -3.96 -9.52 5.77
C LYS A 38 -2.64 -9.28 6.48
N ARG A 39 -2.10 -10.31 7.17
CA ARG A 39 -0.82 -10.25 7.87
C ARG A 39 0.33 -10.06 6.88
N ALA A 40 0.42 -10.87 5.83
CA ALA A 40 1.47 -10.75 4.83
C ALA A 40 1.49 -9.37 4.17
N ILE A 41 0.32 -8.86 3.76
CA ILE A 41 0.21 -7.51 3.18
C ILE A 41 0.60 -6.43 4.21
N GLY A 42 0.20 -6.60 5.47
CA GLY A 42 0.59 -5.68 6.55
C GLY A 42 2.09 -5.67 6.84
N GLU A 43 2.75 -6.82 6.79
CA GLU A 43 4.20 -6.98 6.93
C GLU A 43 4.94 -6.30 5.76
N ASP A 44 4.44 -6.43 4.54
CA ASP A 44 4.99 -5.76 3.36
C ASP A 44 4.82 -4.23 3.43
N ILE A 45 3.63 -3.75 3.81
CA ILE A 45 3.39 -2.32 4.05
C ILE A 45 4.34 -1.79 5.13
N LYS A 46 4.52 -2.54 6.22
CA LYS A 46 5.46 -2.19 7.28
C LYS A 46 6.89 -2.16 6.75
N THR A 47 7.30 -3.13 5.96
CA THR A 47 8.63 -3.14 5.33
C THR A 47 8.87 -1.84 4.54
N VAL A 48 7.89 -1.38 3.77
CA VAL A 48 7.96 -0.09 3.08
C VAL A 48 7.97 1.10 4.04
N GLU A 49 7.16 1.11 5.10
CA GLU A 49 7.13 2.18 6.12
C GLU A 49 8.50 2.44 6.77
N PHE A 50 9.25 1.37 7.02
CA PHE A 50 10.56 1.42 7.69
C PHE A 50 11.76 1.45 6.73
N GLY A 51 11.56 1.16 5.44
CA GLY A 51 12.64 1.03 4.46
C GLY A 51 12.51 1.91 3.23
N TRP A 52 11.52 2.80 3.16
CA TRP A 52 11.32 3.68 2.00
C TRP A 52 12.58 4.52 1.67
N PRO A 53 13.01 4.63 0.40
CA PRO A 53 12.47 4.00 -0.80
C PRO A 53 12.90 2.54 -0.97
N ILE A 54 11.98 1.69 -1.40
CA ILE A 54 12.23 0.28 -1.76
C ILE A 54 11.93 0.10 -3.24
N GLY A 55 12.72 -0.72 -3.93
CA GLY A 55 12.53 -1.10 -5.33
C GLY A 55 11.92 -2.50 -5.49
N MET A 56 12.11 -3.08 -6.68
CA MET A 56 11.68 -4.44 -6.97
C MET A 56 12.47 -5.45 -6.10
N PRO A 57 11.86 -6.57 -5.69
CA PRO A 57 10.56 -7.07 -6.13
C PRO A 57 9.36 -6.53 -5.34
N LEU A 58 9.57 -5.87 -4.19
CA LEU A 58 8.49 -5.48 -3.28
C LEU A 58 7.70 -4.26 -3.78
N VAL A 59 8.38 -3.26 -4.33
CA VAL A 59 7.74 -2.04 -4.83
C VAL A 59 8.04 -1.87 -6.31
N ARG A 60 7.01 -1.46 -7.05
CA ARG A 60 7.13 -1.10 -8.46
C ARG A 60 6.52 0.26 -8.72
N HIS A 61 7.24 1.12 -9.44
CA HIS A 61 6.65 2.33 -10.01
C HIS A 61 5.70 1.94 -11.15
N MET A 62 4.48 2.50 -11.13
CA MET A 62 3.45 2.22 -12.13
C MET A 62 3.44 3.33 -13.18
N GLU A 63 3.21 4.57 -12.72
CA GLU A 63 3.16 5.77 -13.55
C GLU A 63 3.05 7.01 -12.65
N HIS A 64 3.47 8.18 -13.13
CA HIS A 64 3.36 9.45 -12.41
C HIS A 64 3.81 9.31 -10.93
N LYS A 65 2.94 9.65 -9.98
CA LYS A 65 3.15 9.48 -8.52
C LYS A 65 2.46 8.22 -7.97
N ILE A 66 2.28 7.17 -8.77
CA ILE A 66 1.65 5.91 -8.34
C ILE A 66 2.69 4.80 -8.33
N TRP A 67 2.78 4.11 -7.18
CA TRP A 67 3.55 2.91 -6.97
C TRP A 67 2.64 1.77 -6.52
N GLU A 68 3.09 0.52 -6.65
CA GLU A 68 2.45 -0.66 -6.08
C GLU A 68 3.37 -1.36 -5.07
N ILE A 69 2.81 -1.78 -3.93
CA ILE A 69 3.39 -2.81 -3.05
C ILE A 69 2.93 -4.17 -3.54
N ARG A 70 3.87 -5.12 -3.62
CA ARG A 70 3.71 -6.42 -4.25
C ARG A 70 3.81 -7.56 -3.23
N SER A 71 2.66 -7.99 -2.69
CA SER A 71 2.60 -9.15 -1.77
C SER A 71 2.21 -10.42 -2.53
N ASN A 72 3.05 -11.45 -2.47
CA ASN A 72 2.81 -12.72 -3.15
C ASN A 72 2.40 -13.80 -2.12
N PHE A 73 1.48 -14.68 -2.50
CA PHE A 73 1.05 -15.83 -1.71
C PHE A 73 0.74 -17.01 -2.65
N PRO A 74 0.63 -18.26 -2.15
CA PRO A 74 0.48 -19.44 -3.00
C PRO A 74 -0.70 -19.39 -3.97
N ASP A 75 -1.82 -18.76 -3.58
CA ASP A 75 -3.08 -18.72 -4.34
C ASP A 75 -3.33 -17.38 -5.06
N GLY A 76 -2.35 -16.47 -5.10
CA GLY A 76 -2.50 -15.21 -5.80
C GLY A 76 -1.50 -14.13 -5.40
N ILE A 77 -1.81 -12.93 -5.85
CA ILE A 77 -0.94 -11.78 -5.69
C ILE A 77 -1.78 -10.58 -5.28
N ALA A 78 -1.46 -9.98 -4.13
CA ALA A 78 -2.03 -8.71 -3.74
C ALA A 78 -1.19 -7.54 -4.27
N ARG A 79 -1.89 -6.47 -4.62
CA ARG A 79 -1.32 -5.18 -4.99
C ARG A 79 -1.98 -4.10 -4.17
N VAL A 80 -1.15 -3.25 -3.57
CA VAL A 80 -1.61 -2.04 -2.89
C VAL A 80 -1.00 -0.84 -3.59
N PHE A 81 -1.84 -0.08 -4.29
CA PHE A 81 -1.42 1.17 -4.89
C PHE A 81 -1.29 2.27 -3.85
N PHE A 82 -0.24 3.05 -3.97
CA PHE A 82 0.02 4.19 -3.10
C PHE A 82 0.66 5.36 -3.84
N THR A 83 0.59 6.52 -3.21
CA THR A 83 1.36 7.73 -3.58
C THR A 83 2.14 8.22 -2.36
N VAL A 84 3.13 9.07 -2.60
CA VAL A 84 3.78 9.87 -1.56
C VAL A 84 3.22 11.29 -1.63
N HIS A 85 2.56 11.72 -0.56
CA HIS A 85 1.95 13.04 -0.44
C HIS A 85 2.23 13.60 0.96
N GLU A 86 2.69 14.85 1.06
CA GLU A 86 2.98 15.53 2.35
C GLU A 86 3.77 14.67 3.34
N GLN A 87 4.89 14.06 2.90
CA GLN A 87 5.74 13.18 3.72
C GLN A 87 5.03 11.91 4.24
N ASN A 88 3.88 11.55 3.69
CA ASN A 88 3.15 10.33 4.01
C ASN A 88 3.05 9.42 2.79
N LEU A 89 3.09 8.12 3.02
CA LEU A 89 2.72 7.10 2.06
C LEU A 89 1.22 6.85 2.18
N ILE A 90 0.44 7.28 1.19
CA ILE A 90 -1.01 7.17 1.19
C ILE A 90 -1.45 5.94 0.40
N LEU A 91 -2.06 4.97 1.08
CA LEU A 91 -2.61 3.76 0.45
C LEU A 91 -3.94 4.10 -0.25
N LEU A 92 -3.91 4.08 -1.58
CA LEU A 92 -5.00 4.52 -2.45
C LEU A 92 -6.01 3.41 -2.72
N HIS A 93 -5.52 2.23 -3.11
CA HIS A 93 -6.36 1.13 -3.57
C HIS A 93 -5.68 -0.22 -3.37
N GLY A 94 -6.44 -1.28 -3.14
CA GLY A 94 -5.91 -2.62 -2.87
C GLY A 94 -6.80 -3.71 -3.44
N PHE A 95 -6.19 -4.73 -4.02
CA PHE A 95 -6.90 -5.86 -4.64
C PHE A 95 -6.02 -7.11 -4.71
N ILE A 96 -6.66 -8.28 -4.87
CA ILE A 96 -6.00 -9.57 -5.13
C ILE A 96 -6.31 -10.00 -6.56
N LYS A 97 -5.30 -10.51 -7.27
CA LYS A 97 -5.44 -11.07 -8.61
C LYS A 97 -4.68 -12.38 -8.74
N LYS A 98 -5.14 -13.23 -9.67
CA LYS A 98 -4.49 -14.50 -10.02
C LYS A 98 -3.56 -14.39 -11.23
N THR A 99 -3.71 -13.34 -12.05
CA THR A 99 -2.89 -13.10 -13.24
C THR A 99 -1.75 -12.13 -12.93
N GLN A 100 -0.76 -11.98 -13.82
CA GLN A 100 0.39 -11.08 -13.58
C GLN A 100 0.13 -9.62 -14.03
N LYS A 101 -0.69 -9.39 -15.07
CA LYS A 101 -1.00 -8.05 -15.60
C LYS A 101 -2.00 -7.30 -14.72
N THR A 102 -1.73 -6.04 -14.41
CA THR A 102 -2.64 -5.20 -13.60
C THR A 102 -3.82 -4.79 -14.47
N PRO A 103 -5.08 -5.06 -14.06
CA PRO A 103 -6.22 -4.61 -14.84
C PRO A 103 -6.27 -3.08 -14.87
N ALA A 104 -6.47 -2.48 -16.05
CA ALA A 104 -6.46 -1.03 -16.24
C ALA A 104 -7.45 -0.29 -15.30
N LYS A 105 -8.59 -0.93 -15.01
CA LYS A 105 -9.60 -0.42 -14.08
C LYS A 105 -9.07 -0.19 -12.66
N GLU A 106 -8.18 -1.05 -12.17
CA GLU A 106 -7.63 -0.92 -10.81
C GLU A 106 -6.71 0.29 -10.71
N LEU A 107 -5.92 0.55 -11.76
CA LEU A 107 -5.04 1.70 -11.83
C LEU A 107 -5.84 3.01 -11.96
N GLU A 108 -6.92 3.00 -12.73
CA GLU A 108 -7.82 4.16 -12.86
C GLU A 108 -8.44 4.58 -11.52
N ILE A 109 -8.82 3.61 -10.68
CA ILE A 109 -9.31 3.90 -9.32
C ILE A 109 -8.24 4.59 -8.49
N ALA A 110 -6.98 4.15 -8.58
CA ALA A 110 -5.87 4.80 -7.86
C ALA A 110 -5.58 6.20 -8.39
N ARG A 111 -5.63 6.43 -9.70
CA ARG A 111 -5.49 7.77 -10.30
C ARG A 111 -6.50 8.75 -9.75
N ARG A 112 -7.79 8.37 -9.78
CA ARG A 112 -8.86 9.23 -9.27
C ARG A 112 -8.62 9.62 -7.81
N ARG A 113 -8.33 8.62 -6.96
CA ARG A 113 -8.07 8.86 -5.53
C ARG A 113 -6.80 9.66 -5.26
N MET A 114 -5.78 9.54 -6.10
CA MET A 114 -4.59 10.38 -5.99
C MET A 114 -4.93 11.84 -6.32
N LYS A 115 -5.72 12.07 -7.36
CA LYS A 115 -6.17 13.42 -7.74
C LYS A 115 -6.97 14.08 -6.62
N ASP A 116 -7.81 13.33 -5.92
CA ASP A 116 -8.57 13.83 -4.75
C ASP A 116 -7.66 14.35 -3.61
N LEU A 117 -6.37 14.00 -3.58
CA LEU A 117 -5.40 14.51 -2.59
C LEU A 117 -4.72 15.82 -3.01
N GLU A 118 -4.77 16.17 -4.30
CA GLU A 118 -4.13 17.36 -4.86
C GLU A 118 -5.08 18.57 -4.94
N VAL A 119 -6.32 18.42 -4.44
CA VAL A 119 -7.40 19.42 -4.50
C VAL A 119 -7.48 20.24 -3.22
#